data_AF-A0A1Y6C0Q0-F1
#
_entry.id   AF-A0A1Y6C0Q0-F1
#
_cell.length_a   1.000
_cell.length_b   1.000
_cell.length_c   1.000
_cell.angle_alpha   90.00
_cell.angle_beta   90.00
_cell.angle_gamma   90.00
#
_symmetry.space_group_name_H-M   'P 1'
#
loop_
_entity.id
_entity.type
_entity.pdbx_description
1 polymer ?
#
loop_
_entity_poly.entity_id
_entity_poly.type
_entity_poly.pdbx_seq_one_letter_code
_entity_poly.pdbx_strand_id
1 'polypeptide(L)'
;MKRGARAIGLTVLLAALAGCAQGGPSAIADAGAASAQRRGQTASHERYDAEQLVGITDNKLLKTFGPPAQLRREPPAEVWQYRSPRCVVDFYLYQVKPVGLSVVHLEARSPVSGSLPVDSCLPGL
;
A
#
# COMPACT_ATOMS: atom_id res chain seq x y z
N MET A 1 19.61 43.13 27.22
CA MET A 1 19.99 43.83 25.97
C MET A 1 18.84 43.69 24.99
N LYS A 2 18.28 44.82 24.52
CA LYS A 2 17.15 44.91 23.58
C LYS A 2 17.64 44.76 22.14
N ARG A 3 16.84 44.15 21.25
CA ARG A 3 16.72 44.32 19.77
C ARG A 3 16.14 43.01 19.20
N GLY A 4 15.15 42.97 18.33
CA GLY A 4 14.41 44.03 17.67
C GLY A 4 13.35 43.39 16.76
N ALA A 5 12.15 43.95 16.75
CA ALA A 5 11.08 43.60 15.84
C ALA A 5 11.43 44.06 14.41
N ARG A 6 11.13 43.20 13.42
CA ARG A 6 11.00 43.52 11.99
C ARG A 6 10.02 42.51 11.41
N ALA A 7 9.19 42.80 10.43
CA ALA A 7 8.59 44.01 9.89
C ALA A 7 7.51 43.44 8.96
N ILE A 8 6.31 44.02 9.00
CA ILE A 8 5.15 43.61 8.24
C ILE A 8 5.47 43.73 6.74
N GLY A 9 5.40 42.61 6.02
CA GLY A 9 5.49 42.54 4.57
C GLY A 9 4.17 42.05 4.00
N LEU A 10 3.19 42.95 3.95
CA LEU A 10 1.89 42.75 3.31
C LEU A 10 2.06 42.91 1.79
N THR A 11 2.25 41.81 1.07
CA THR A 11 2.22 41.83 -0.40
C THR A 11 0.93 41.18 -0.88
N VAL A 12 -0.11 42.01 -1.02
CA VAL A 12 -1.36 41.69 -1.72
C VAL A 12 -1.02 41.68 -3.22
N LEU A 13 -1.04 40.50 -3.86
CA LEU A 13 -1.01 40.40 -5.32
C LEU A 13 -2.39 39.98 -5.83
N LEU A 14 -2.87 40.77 -6.80
CA LEU A 14 -4.23 40.84 -7.29
C LEU A 14 -4.77 39.52 -7.87
N ALA A 15 -6.04 39.26 -7.58
CA ALA A 15 -6.88 38.27 -8.22
C ALA A 15 -7.20 38.65 -9.68
N ALA A 16 -6.94 37.74 -10.62
CA ALA A 16 -7.51 37.77 -11.96
C ALA A 16 -8.60 36.69 -12.05
N LEU A 17 -9.84 37.07 -11.74
CA LEU A 17 -11.04 36.26 -11.99
C LEU A 17 -11.49 36.52 -13.43
N ALA A 18 -11.01 35.70 -14.38
CA ALA A 18 -11.50 35.71 -15.74
C ALA A 18 -12.73 34.78 -15.90
N GLY A 19 -13.89 35.44 -16.04
CA GLY A 19 -15.04 35.15 -16.90
C GLY A 19 -15.43 33.72 -17.35
N CYS A 20 -16.66 33.37 -16.94
CA CYS A 20 -17.70 32.45 -17.43
C CYS A 20 -17.56 31.60 -18.72
N ALA A 21 -17.83 30.31 -18.51
CA ALA A 21 -18.87 29.48 -19.16
C ALA A 21 -18.96 29.39 -20.69
N GLN A 22 -18.69 28.20 -21.23
CA GLN A 22 -19.21 27.76 -22.51
C GLN A 22 -19.86 26.37 -22.35
N GLY A 23 -21.18 26.38 -22.15
CA GLY A 23 -22.01 25.18 -22.21
C GLY A 23 -22.17 24.74 -23.66
N GLY A 24 -21.57 23.61 -24.00
CA GLY A 24 -21.82 22.92 -25.28
C GLY A 24 -23.06 22.04 -25.18
N PRO A 25 -23.82 21.85 -26.28
CA PRO A 25 -25.03 21.04 -26.29
C PRO A 25 -24.71 19.57 -25.98
N SER A 26 -25.45 19.04 -25.00
CA SER A 26 -25.48 17.62 -24.65
C SER A 26 -26.07 16.81 -25.81
N ALA A 27 -25.22 16.14 -26.56
CA ALA A 27 -25.62 14.99 -27.37
C ALA A 27 -25.72 13.77 -26.44
N ILE A 28 -26.91 13.55 -25.90
CA ILE A 28 -27.30 12.26 -25.31
C ILE A 28 -27.50 11.27 -26.45
N ALA A 29 -26.44 10.52 -26.76
CA ALA A 29 -26.54 9.27 -27.48
C ALA A 29 -26.60 8.14 -26.44
N ASP A 30 -27.83 7.69 -26.17
CA ASP A 30 -28.11 6.43 -25.51
C ASP A 30 -27.55 5.28 -26.36
N ALA A 31 -26.44 4.70 -25.90
CA ALA A 31 -26.05 3.33 -26.20
C ALA A 31 -26.08 2.55 -24.87
N GLY A 32 -27.27 2.07 -24.54
CA GLY A 32 -27.50 1.16 -23.43
C GLY A 32 -26.77 -0.18 -23.60
N ALA A 33 -26.64 -0.86 -22.46
CA ALA A 33 -26.45 -2.30 -22.32
C ALA A 33 -25.04 -2.92 -22.52
N ALA A 34 -23.96 -2.24 -22.12
CA ALA A 34 -22.63 -2.90 -21.98
C ALA A 34 -21.90 -2.64 -20.64
N SER A 35 -22.55 -2.05 -19.64
CA SER A 35 -21.92 -1.63 -18.38
C SER A 35 -22.45 -2.34 -17.12
N ALA A 36 -23.46 -3.19 -17.23
CA ALA A 36 -23.96 -3.98 -16.08
C ALA A 36 -23.04 -5.17 -15.73
N GLN A 37 -22.32 -5.72 -16.71
CA GLN A 37 -21.50 -6.94 -16.51
C GLN A 37 -20.18 -6.67 -15.73
N ARG A 38 -19.67 -5.42 -15.70
CA ARG A 38 -18.44 -5.08 -14.96
C ARG A 38 -18.64 -4.88 -13.45
N ARG A 39 -19.81 -5.22 -12.90
CA ARG A 39 -20.06 -5.17 -11.45
C ARG A 39 -19.93 -6.53 -10.74
N GLY A 40 -19.67 -7.61 -11.48
CA GLY A 40 -19.67 -8.98 -10.93
C GLY A 40 -18.35 -9.74 -10.97
N GLN A 41 -17.26 -9.11 -11.43
CA GLN A 41 -15.95 -9.77 -11.53
C GLN A 41 -14.89 -9.01 -10.74
N THR A 42 -15.16 -8.75 -9.46
CA THR A 42 -14.07 -8.81 -8.50
C THR A 42 -13.68 -10.27 -8.42
N ALA A 43 -12.58 -10.64 -9.09
CA ALA A 43 -11.81 -11.80 -8.66
C ALA A 43 -11.75 -11.72 -7.15
N SER A 44 -12.21 -12.75 -6.45
CA SER A 44 -12.00 -12.86 -5.02
C SER A 44 -10.49 -12.89 -4.84
N HIS A 45 -9.87 -11.72 -4.64
CA HIS A 45 -8.54 -11.64 -4.07
C HIS A 45 -8.66 -12.42 -2.77
N GLU A 46 -8.01 -13.57 -2.73
CA GLU A 46 -7.91 -14.40 -1.54
C GLU A 46 -7.37 -13.46 -0.45
N ARG A 47 -8.25 -13.07 0.47
CA ARG A 47 -7.83 -12.25 1.59
C ARG A 47 -7.15 -13.17 2.56
N TYR A 48 -5.89 -12.88 2.82
CA TYR A 48 -5.14 -13.51 3.88
C TYR A 48 -5.26 -12.65 5.13
N ASP A 49 -5.49 -13.31 6.26
CA ASP A 49 -5.25 -12.77 7.59
C ASP A 49 -3.85 -13.21 8.06
N ALA A 50 -3.23 -12.43 8.93
CA ALA A 50 -1.84 -12.61 9.37
C ALA A 50 -1.59 -14.00 9.96
N GLU A 51 -2.55 -14.53 10.72
CA GLU A 51 -2.46 -15.86 11.34
C GLU A 51 -2.39 -16.97 10.30
N GLN A 52 -3.03 -16.81 9.14
CA GLN A 52 -3.00 -17.79 8.05
C GLN A 52 -1.64 -17.83 7.33
N LEU A 53 -0.85 -16.76 7.48
CA LEU A 53 0.47 -16.64 6.85
C LEU A 53 1.59 -17.19 7.73
N VAL A 54 1.33 -17.43 9.02
CA VAL A 54 2.29 -18.14 9.88
C VAL A 54 2.33 -19.62 9.49
N GLY A 55 3.53 -20.17 9.36
CA GLY A 55 3.77 -21.57 9.00
C GLY A 55 3.78 -21.85 7.49
N ILE A 56 3.45 -20.88 6.64
CA ILE A 56 3.59 -21.09 5.19
C ILE A 56 5.06 -21.12 4.79
N THR A 57 5.36 -21.92 3.77
CA THR A 57 6.71 -22.02 3.22
C THR A 57 7.08 -20.78 2.41
N ASP A 58 8.37 -20.53 2.28
CA ASP A 58 8.95 -19.57 1.34
C ASP A 58 8.35 -19.71 -0.08
N ASN A 59 8.19 -20.93 -0.60
CA ASN A 59 7.61 -21.16 -1.92
C ASN A 59 6.13 -20.74 -1.99
N LYS A 60 5.34 -21.02 -0.94
CA LYS A 60 3.94 -20.58 -0.88
C LYS A 60 3.86 -19.06 -0.74
N LEU A 61 4.75 -18.44 0.02
CA LEU A 61 4.85 -16.98 0.15
C LEU A 61 5.14 -16.33 -1.21
N LEU A 62 6.12 -16.84 -1.96
CA LEU A 62 6.43 -16.38 -3.32
C LEU A 62 5.26 -16.54 -4.28
N LYS A 63 4.53 -17.66 -4.22
CA LYS A 63 3.34 -17.89 -5.05
C LYS A 63 2.20 -16.93 -4.71
N THR A 64 2.13 -16.49 -3.46
CA THR A 64 1.04 -15.67 -2.94
C THR A 64 1.26 -14.19 -3.22
N PHE A 65 2.45 -13.67 -2.93
CA PHE A 65 2.75 -12.24 -3.02
C PHE A 65 3.81 -11.88 -4.08
N GLY A 66 4.34 -12.88 -4.81
CA GLY A 66 5.47 -12.68 -5.71
C GLY A 66 6.81 -12.54 -4.98
N PRO A 67 7.86 -12.11 -5.68
CA PRO A 67 9.18 -11.91 -5.09
C PRO A 67 9.18 -10.73 -4.11
N PRO A 68 9.90 -10.81 -2.98
CA PRO A 68 10.02 -9.69 -2.06
C PRO A 68 10.82 -8.53 -2.69
N ALA A 69 10.52 -7.31 -2.27
CA ALA A 69 11.30 -6.12 -2.67
C ALA A 69 12.72 -6.14 -2.09
N GLN A 70 12.90 -6.78 -0.94
CA GLN A 70 14.20 -6.99 -0.33
C GLN A 70 14.23 -8.31 0.43
N LEU A 71 15.30 -9.08 0.26
CA LEU A 71 15.61 -10.25 1.08
C LEU A 71 16.88 -9.95 1.88
N ARG A 72 16.80 -10.05 3.20
CA ARG A 72 17.93 -9.90 4.12
C ARG A 72 18.20 -11.26 4.77
N ARG A 73 19.43 -11.75 4.64
CA ARG A 73 19.88 -12.97 5.32
C ARG A 73 20.46 -12.57 6.67
N GLU A 74 19.77 -12.93 7.75
CA GLU A 74 20.11 -12.56 9.12
C GLU A 74 20.14 -13.82 9.98
N PRO A 75 21.19 -14.65 9.88
CA PRO A 75 21.24 -15.94 10.53
C PRO A 75 20.85 -15.84 12.02
N PRO A 76 19.92 -16.67 12.51
CA PRO A 76 19.36 -17.87 11.86
C PRO A 76 18.13 -17.64 10.95
N ALA A 77 17.72 -16.40 10.72
CA ALA A 77 16.53 -16.03 9.97
C ALA A 77 16.84 -15.55 8.54
N GLU A 78 15.79 -15.55 7.71
CA GLU A 78 15.70 -14.64 6.56
C GLU A 78 14.54 -13.66 6.80
N VAL A 79 14.77 -12.38 6.50
CA VAL A 79 13.75 -11.34 6.57
C VAL A 79 13.40 -10.92 5.16
N TRP A 80 12.17 -11.22 4.75
CA TRP A 80 11.66 -10.94 3.43
C TRP A 80 10.70 -9.77 3.51
N GLN A 81 11.02 -8.69 2.82
CA GLN A 81 10.30 -7.44 2.92
C GLN A 81 9.47 -7.18 1.67
N TYR A 82 8.17 -7.02 1.86
CA TYR A 82 7.22 -6.57 0.85
C TYR A 82 6.87 -5.11 1.10
N ARG A 83 6.73 -4.33 0.02
CA ARG A 83 6.52 -2.89 0.11
C ARG A 83 5.36 -2.46 -0.77
N SER A 84 4.53 -1.60 -0.22
CA SER A 84 3.51 -0.84 -0.93
C SER A 84 3.67 0.65 -0.59
N PRO A 85 2.92 1.56 -1.23
CA PRO A 85 3.00 2.99 -0.92
C PRO A 85 2.72 3.34 0.56
N ARG A 86 2.00 2.47 1.27
CA ARG A 86 1.50 2.72 2.64
C ARG A 86 2.04 1.75 3.68
N CYS A 87 2.65 0.65 3.25
CA CYS A 87 3.10 -0.41 4.13
C CYS A 87 4.47 -0.96 3.74
N VAL A 88 5.21 -1.37 4.74
CA VAL A 88 6.35 -2.29 4.65
C VAL A 88 6.01 -3.47 5.54
N VAL A 89 5.96 -4.67 4.98
CA VAL A 89 5.68 -5.91 5.72
C VAL A 89 6.94 -6.77 5.68
N ASP A 90 7.48 -7.04 6.86
CA ASP A 90 8.59 -7.97 7.05
C ASP A 90 8.02 -9.34 7.42
N PHE A 91 8.32 -10.35 6.61
CA PHE A 91 8.11 -11.75 6.92
C PHE A 91 9.41 -12.31 7.48
N TYR A 92 9.36 -12.90 8.67
CA TYR A 92 10.50 -13.53 9.31
C TYR A 92 10.40 -15.03 9.08
N LEU A 93 11.37 -15.57 8.34
CA LEU A 93 11.41 -16.97 7.98
C LEU A 93 12.56 -17.68 8.69
N TYR A 94 12.29 -18.88 9.19
CA TYR A 94 13.26 -19.73 9.87
C TYR A 94 13.22 -21.14 9.30
N GLN A 95 14.31 -21.88 9.49
CA GLN A 95 14.38 -23.28 9.11
C GLN A 95 13.59 -24.14 10.10
N VAL A 96 12.43 -24.63 9.66
CA VAL A 96 11.55 -25.51 10.44
C VAL A 96 11.66 -26.92 9.88
N LYS A 97 12.16 -27.88 10.65
CA LYS A 97 12.24 -29.28 10.21
C LYS A 97 10.87 -29.98 10.36
N PRO A 98 10.45 -30.85 9.43
CA PRO A 98 11.09 -31.19 8.15
C PRO A 98 10.68 -30.26 6.98
N VAL A 99 9.89 -29.22 7.25
CA VAL A 99 9.18 -28.40 6.25
C VAL A 99 10.11 -27.54 5.39
N GLY A 100 11.19 -27.00 5.96
CA GLY A 100 12.09 -26.04 5.32
C GLY A 100 11.89 -24.61 5.83
N LEU A 101 12.28 -23.64 5.01
CA LEU A 101 12.22 -22.21 5.36
C LEU A 101 10.74 -21.78 5.40
N SER A 102 10.26 -21.40 6.58
CA SER A 102 8.84 -21.11 6.81
C SER A 102 8.66 -19.83 7.61
N VAL A 103 7.58 -19.10 7.34
CA VAL A 103 7.21 -17.88 8.08
C VAL A 103 6.89 -18.26 9.53
N VAL A 104 7.52 -17.58 10.48
CA VAL A 104 7.23 -17.77 11.91
C VAL A 104 6.65 -16.51 12.56
N HIS A 105 6.89 -15.35 11.94
CA HIS A 105 6.45 -14.05 12.45
C HIS A 105 6.31 -13.05 11.31
N LEU A 106 5.44 -12.05 11.51
CA LEU A 106 5.23 -10.95 10.58
C LEU A 106 5.15 -9.64 11.35
N GLU A 107 5.73 -8.59 10.77
CA GLU A 107 5.55 -7.21 11.25
C GLU A 107 5.18 -6.30 10.10
N ALA A 108 4.34 -5.30 10.38
CA ALA A 108 4.02 -4.26 9.43
C ALA A 108 4.36 -2.88 10.01
N ARG A 109 4.83 -1.99 9.14
CA ARG A 109 5.12 -0.60 9.49
C ARG A 109 4.78 0.34 8.34
N SER A 110 4.54 1.60 8.68
CA SER A 110 4.47 2.66 7.67
C SER A 110 5.86 2.89 7.07
N PRO A 111 5.97 3.21 5.77
CA PRO A 111 7.22 3.64 5.16
C PRO A 111 7.81 4.90 5.80
N VAL A 112 6.99 5.71 6.49
CA VAL A 112 7.40 6.97 7.11
C VAL A 112 7.80 6.74 8.58
N SER A 113 6.90 6.18 9.39
CA SER A 113 7.17 5.83 10.80
C SER A 113 6.01 5.08 11.45
N GLY A 114 6.33 4.24 12.44
CA GLY A 114 5.36 3.56 13.30
C GLY A 114 4.97 2.15 12.83
N SER A 115 4.62 1.31 13.81
CA SER A 115 4.07 -0.03 13.58
C SER A 115 2.60 0.05 13.15
N LEU A 116 2.19 -0.88 12.30
CA LEU A 116 0.82 -1.04 11.82
C LEU A 116 0.35 -2.47 12.11
N PRO A 117 -0.96 -2.69 12.29
CA PRO A 117 -1.52 -4.05 12.28
C PRO A 117 -1.22 -4.73 10.94
N VAL A 118 -0.70 -5.96 10.96
CA VAL A 118 -0.30 -6.68 9.74
C VAL A 118 -1.48 -6.82 8.78
N ASP A 119 -2.67 -7.18 9.26
CA ASP A 119 -3.88 -7.35 8.44
C ASP A 119 -4.28 -6.09 7.69
N SER A 120 -3.97 -4.90 8.22
CA SER A 120 -4.24 -3.64 7.54
C SER A 120 -3.37 -3.42 6.30
N CYS A 121 -2.27 -4.16 6.18
CA CYS A 121 -1.29 -4.04 5.10
C CYS A 121 -1.40 -5.13 4.03
N LEU A 122 -1.92 -6.32 4.36
CA LEU A 122 -1.99 -7.46 3.45
C LEU A 122 -2.77 -7.20 2.14
N PRO A 123 -3.91 -6.47 2.14
CA PRO A 123 -4.66 -6.21 0.90
C PRO A 123 -3.93 -5.33 -0.13
N GLY A 124 -2.84 -4.68 0.28
CA GLY A 124 -2.07 -3.76 -0.57
C GLY A 124 -0.67 -4.25 -0.93
N LEU A 125 -0.32 -5.50 -0.56
CA LEU A 125 0.88 -6.18 -1.05
C LEU A 125 0.65 -6.69 -2.48
#